data_AF-A0A9K3LLJ2-F1
#
_entry.id   AF-A0A9K3LLJ2-F1
#
_cell.length_a   1.000
_cell.length_b   1.000
_cell.length_c   1.000
_cell.angle_alpha   90.00
_cell.angle_beta   90.00
_cell.angle_gamma   90.00
#
_symmetry.space_group_name_H-M   'P 1'
#
loop_
_entity.id
_entity.type
_entity.pdbx_description
1 polymer ?
#
loop_
_entity_poly.entity_id
_entity_poly.type
_entity_poly.pdbx_seq_one_letter_code
_entity_poly.pdbx_strand_id
1 'polypeptide(L)'
;MRSTMRWMMMHPPPSRWVSRRILSTTTSTSAFPCFDVNAGFSSKVGLEHHWPTNDGIIEGVWVFVRHGDRAPSRPLSPNHKQFEEAEYWMRKLPRPDSMAVFKGFCRIFPPVIHPSNNGQFLDTTRAPFGFLTHTGLKQTNELGTRLFQRYDRHGYLQRKKRYDHRRQHEFLEAWDLRVYSTNYLRTIMSAQSFLDGLLGTNCYFSIGDQMRRNFAAGVEESEERSFYGGEIRIPNHETVRIIQKECDASESLVQVKIRGPQDDTLNAFDRSPEMMSELVSVVISSTEFQERDGAAAPLAARLANILPGLARKKKNTTGFNAAPSGINWIEACDHFVCRKAHNLELSRFSDFEHDDRVESILEAMSYQTIAHLAWRFRQWYKNPTLLANIAAPPLREVCDQLMAATDMAVGGSERRPFTIYSCHDITILGLLYGIGADFLAGDYLGGWRFWPPYASSLVFELVRIPENEGCSHVVRILLNGKPVFSVHKNEHYWAGKSPPAGRGPFQMLYAEDFNTVVSNLEKAGGRKNYMSKEDGPHGTSDMSSWTG
;
A
#
# COMPACT_ATOMS: atom_id res chain seq x y z
N MET A 1 -19.92 -37.31 -54.59
CA MET A 1 -20.68 -37.19 -53.33
C MET A 1 -20.21 -35.94 -52.59
N ARG A 2 -20.87 -34.81 -52.86
CA ARG A 2 -20.69 -33.52 -52.17
C ARG A 2 -22.09 -33.10 -51.71
N SER A 3 -22.27 -32.86 -50.41
CA SER A 3 -23.54 -32.44 -49.83
C SER A 3 -23.44 -30.96 -49.46
N THR A 4 -24.23 -30.16 -50.15
CA THR A 4 -24.48 -28.72 -49.96
C THR A 4 -25.66 -28.52 -49.02
N MET A 5 -25.48 -27.76 -47.94
CA MET A 5 -26.61 -27.20 -47.16
C MET A 5 -26.83 -25.73 -47.52
N ARG A 6 -28.02 -25.47 -48.07
CA ARG A 6 -28.65 -24.16 -48.32
C ARG A 6 -29.12 -23.55 -47.01
N TRP A 7 -28.88 -22.25 -46.81
CA TRP A 7 -29.66 -21.42 -45.89
C TRP A 7 -30.47 -20.38 -46.68
N MET A 8 -31.77 -20.34 -46.41
CA MET A 8 -32.75 -19.40 -46.96
C MET A 8 -32.60 -18.02 -46.33
N MET A 9 -32.53 -16.98 -47.16
CA MET A 9 -32.74 -15.59 -46.76
C MET A 9 -34.25 -15.33 -46.62
N MET A 10 -34.67 -14.77 -45.49
CA MET A 10 -35.97 -14.08 -45.36
C MET A 10 -35.73 -12.57 -45.31
N HIS A 11 -36.41 -11.84 -46.19
CA HIS A 11 -36.46 -10.37 -46.19
C HIS A 11 -37.54 -9.86 -45.22
N PRO A 12 -37.29 -8.77 -44.47
CA PRO A 12 -38.36 -8.00 -43.81
C PRO A 12 -38.88 -6.85 -44.71
N PRO A 13 -40.11 -6.35 -44.47
CA PRO A 13 -40.78 -5.34 -45.30
C PRO A 13 -40.30 -3.90 -45.03
N PRO A 14 -40.63 -2.92 -45.90
CA PRO A 14 -40.09 -1.57 -45.81
C PRO A 14 -40.85 -0.71 -44.79
N SER A 15 -40.14 -0.14 -43.82
CA SER A 15 -40.70 0.85 -42.88
C SER A 15 -40.52 2.29 -43.39
N ARG A 16 -41.64 3.00 -43.42
CA ARG A 16 -41.81 4.41 -43.80
C ARG A 16 -40.93 5.38 -43.00
N TRP A 17 -40.38 6.36 -43.70
CA TRP A 17 -39.76 7.56 -43.14
C TRP A 17 -40.83 8.44 -42.47
N VAL A 18 -40.67 8.71 -41.17
CA VAL A 18 -41.33 9.82 -40.48
C VAL A 18 -40.24 10.64 -39.80
N SER A 19 -40.08 11.87 -40.28
CA SER A 19 -39.22 12.89 -39.73
C SER A 19 -39.68 13.28 -38.32
N ARG A 20 -38.81 13.14 -37.31
CA ARG A 20 -39.01 13.74 -35.99
C ARG A 20 -37.78 14.50 -35.55
N ARG A 21 -38.02 15.76 -35.19
CA ARG A 21 -37.12 16.74 -34.58
C ARG A 21 -36.31 16.12 -33.45
N ILE A 22 -35.00 16.32 -33.52
CA ILE A 22 -34.06 16.12 -32.42
C ILE A 22 -34.29 17.28 -31.44
N LEU A 23 -35.00 17.01 -30.34
CA LEU A 23 -34.92 17.80 -29.12
C LEU A 23 -33.76 17.23 -28.31
N SER A 24 -32.73 18.04 -28.06
CA SER A 24 -31.61 17.69 -27.20
C SER A 24 -32.09 17.61 -25.75
N THR A 25 -32.40 16.42 -25.28
CA THR A 25 -32.46 16.12 -23.86
C THR A 25 -31.06 15.74 -23.40
N THR A 26 -30.39 16.68 -22.74
CA THR A 26 -29.23 16.41 -21.90
C THR A 26 -29.67 15.50 -20.76
N THR A 27 -29.55 14.19 -20.98
CA THR A 27 -29.58 13.21 -19.89
C THR A 27 -28.30 13.38 -19.09
N SER A 28 -28.43 14.09 -17.97
CA SER A 28 -27.48 14.07 -16.86
C SER A 28 -27.22 12.61 -16.50
N THR A 29 -26.07 12.10 -16.92
CA THR A 29 -25.47 10.90 -16.36
C THR A 29 -25.04 11.30 -14.95
N SER A 30 -25.88 10.97 -13.96
CA SER A 30 -25.53 11.11 -12.57
C SER A 30 -24.29 10.24 -12.31
N ALA A 31 -23.12 10.87 -12.36
CA ALA A 31 -21.88 10.28 -11.94
C ALA A 31 -22.07 9.83 -10.49
N PHE A 32 -22.00 8.51 -10.27
CA PHE A 32 -21.79 7.98 -8.93
C PHE A 32 -20.59 8.72 -8.32
N PRO A 33 -20.59 9.00 -7.00
CA PRO A 33 -19.42 9.55 -6.35
C PRO A 33 -18.32 8.49 -6.46
N CYS A 34 -17.52 8.58 -7.53
CA CYS A 34 -16.20 8.02 -7.53
C CYS A 34 -15.55 8.68 -6.33
N PHE A 35 -15.20 7.89 -5.31
CA PHE A 35 -14.24 8.36 -4.33
C PHE A 35 -13.08 8.91 -5.14
N ASP A 36 -12.96 10.23 -5.17
CA ASP A 36 -11.91 10.87 -5.91
C ASP A 36 -10.63 10.58 -5.14
N VAL A 37 -10.05 9.42 -5.41
CA VAL A 37 -8.73 8.99 -4.92
C VAL A 37 -7.65 9.96 -5.42
N ASN A 38 -7.98 10.75 -6.45
CA ASN A 38 -7.21 11.85 -7.01
C ASN A 38 -7.80 13.24 -6.68
N ALA A 39 -8.72 13.35 -5.71
CA ALA A 39 -8.83 14.57 -4.92
C ALA A 39 -7.57 14.61 -4.06
N GLY A 40 -6.46 14.84 -4.76
CA GLY A 40 -5.20 15.31 -4.28
C GLY A 40 -5.51 16.26 -3.17
N PHE A 41 -4.76 16.06 -2.08
CA PHE A 41 -4.43 16.97 -1.02
C PHE A 41 -4.55 18.44 -1.43
N SER A 42 -5.78 18.90 -1.62
CA SER A 42 -6.09 20.27 -1.91
C SER A 42 -5.82 20.94 -0.58
N SER A 43 -4.74 21.72 -0.55
CA SER A 43 -4.32 22.54 0.57
C SER A 43 -5.33 23.63 0.92
N LYS A 44 -6.57 23.57 0.39
CA LYS A 44 -7.69 24.37 0.84
C LYS A 44 -8.17 23.83 2.19
N VAL A 45 -7.48 24.31 3.21
CA VAL A 45 -7.87 24.38 4.62
C VAL A 45 -9.28 24.97 4.70
N GLY A 46 -10.29 24.12 4.59
CA GLY A 46 -11.69 24.49 4.63
C GLY A 46 -12.43 23.45 5.47
N LEU A 47 -12.53 23.75 6.76
CA LEU A 47 -13.35 23.05 7.76
C LEU A 47 -13.06 21.56 7.86
N GLU A 48 -12.05 21.22 8.67
CA GLU A 48 -11.87 19.91 9.26
C GLU A 48 -13.20 19.46 9.88
N HIS A 49 -13.95 18.62 9.16
CA HIS A 49 -14.93 17.76 9.79
C HIS A 49 -14.24 17.09 10.95
N HIS A 50 -14.74 17.34 12.17
CA HIS A 50 -14.29 16.74 13.41
C HIS A 50 -13.92 15.28 13.17
N TRP A 51 -12.62 15.01 12.97
CA TRP A 51 -12.06 13.70 13.22
C TRP A 51 -12.58 13.34 14.62
N PRO A 52 -13.07 12.13 14.91
CA PRO A 52 -13.57 11.82 16.25
C PRO A 52 -12.39 11.94 17.22
N THR A 53 -12.14 13.14 17.75
CA THR A 53 -10.85 13.52 18.34
C THR A 53 -10.84 13.35 19.85
N ASN A 54 -11.97 13.23 20.54
CA ASN A 54 -11.98 13.66 21.95
C ASN A 54 -12.54 12.69 23.00
N ASP A 55 -13.08 11.52 22.67
CA ASP A 55 -13.70 10.70 23.74
C ASP A 55 -12.72 9.82 24.52
N GLY A 56 -11.40 9.97 24.33
CA GLY A 56 -10.43 9.17 25.07
C GLY A 56 -8.97 9.55 24.87
N ILE A 57 -8.11 8.85 25.61
CA ILE A 57 -6.65 9.01 25.59
C ILE A 57 -6.05 7.93 24.70
N ILE A 58 -5.18 8.31 23.75
CA ILE A 58 -4.48 7.35 22.89
C ILE A 58 -3.32 6.72 23.68
N GLU A 59 -3.36 5.40 23.84
CA GLU A 59 -2.39 4.63 24.63
C GLU A 59 -1.51 3.70 23.80
N GLY A 60 -1.76 3.61 22.49
CA GLY A 60 -0.93 2.86 21.56
C GLY A 60 -1.29 3.14 20.12
N VAL A 61 -0.30 3.07 19.22
CA VAL A 61 -0.48 3.35 17.79
C VAL A 61 0.26 2.31 16.94
N TRP A 62 -0.44 1.75 15.95
CA TRP A 62 0.14 0.84 14.96
C TRP A 62 -0.19 1.33 13.55
N VAL A 63 0.84 1.68 12.77
CA VAL A 63 0.70 2.35 11.47
C VAL A 63 1.25 1.46 10.36
N PHE A 64 0.40 1.02 9.43
CA PHE A 64 0.81 0.41 8.17
C PHE A 64 0.93 1.50 7.10
N VAL A 65 2.10 1.63 6.49
CA VAL A 65 2.39 2.67 5.49
C VAL A 65 2.74 1.99 4.17
N ARG A 66 1.90 2.20 3.15
CA ARG A 66 2.27 1.87 1.76
C ARG A 66 3.45 2.77 1.39
N HIS A 67 4.45 2.21 0.69
CA HIS A 67 5.51 3.03 0.13
C HIS A 67 4.97 4.23 -0.70
N GLY A 68 5.82 5.25 -0.84
CA GLY A 68 5.53 6.40 -1.69
C GLY A 68 5.50 6.05 -3.17
N ASP A 69 5.23 7.07 -3.97
CA ASP A 69 5.32 7.04 -5.43
C ASP A 69 6.66 6.50 -5.95
N ARG A 70 6.59 5.75 -7.05
CA ARG A 70 7.71 5.03 -7.64
C ARG A 70 7.60 4.98 -9.16
N ALA A 71 8.71 4.68 -9.81
CA ALA A 71 8.72 4.25 -11.20
C ALA A 71 7.88 2.96 -11.38
N PRO A 72 7.32 2.73 -12.58
CA PRO A 72 6.62 1.48 -12.88
C PRO A 72 7.56 0.31 -12.70
N SER A 73 7.02 -0.85 -12.31
CA SER A 73 7.75 -2.07 -11.98
C SER A 73 8.55 -2.65 -13.15
N ARG A 74 8.15 -2.33 -14.37
CA ARG A 74 8.86 -2.62 -15.63
C ARG A 74 8.36 -1.70 -16.75
N PRO A 75 9.11 -1.56 -17.86
CA PRO A 75 8.61 -0.86 -19.03
C PRO A 75 7.50 -1.66 -19.72
N LEU A 76 6.49 -0.93 -20.22
CA LEU A 76 5.46 -1.47 -21.12
C LEU A 76 5.60 -0.95 -22.56
N SER A 77 6.56 -0.04 -22.78
CA SER A 77 6.90 0.54 -24.07
C SER A 77 7.46 -0.49 -25.06
N PRO A 78 7.32 -0.25 -26.39
CA PRO A 78 8.02 -1.03 -27.40
C PRO A 78 9.54 -0.92 -27.22
N ASN A 79 10.28 -1.94 -27.65
CA ASN A 79 11.73 -2.07 -27.38
C ASN A 79 12.54 -0.82 -27.78
N HIS A 80 12.18 -0.16 -28.89
CA HIS A 80 12.91 1.02 -29.37
C HIS A 80 12.64 2.30 -28.55
N LYS A 81 11.66 2.27 -27.63
CA LYS A 81 11.31 3.36 -26.69
C LYS A 81 11.73 3.09 -25.25
N GLN A 82 12.14 1.86 -24.92
CA GLN A 82 12.48 1.48 -23.54
C GLN A 82 13.65 2.27 -22.95
N PHE A 83 14.64 2.61 -23.77
CA PHE A 83 15.77 3.44 -23.33
C PHE A 83 15.31 4.85 -22.95
N GLU A 84 14.49 5.49 -23.80
CA GLU A 84 13.91 6.81 -23.54
C GLU A 84 13.05 6.82 -22.27
N GLU A 85 12.22 5.79 -22.09
CA GLU A 85 11.41 5.61 -20.88
C GLU A 85 12.29 5.45 -19.64
N ALA A 86 13.36 4.64 -19.71
CA ALA A 86 14.29 4.45 -18.61
C ALA A 86 15.00 5.77 -18.24
N GLU A 87 15.50 6.54 -19.22
CA GLU A 87 16.12 7.85 -18.95
C GLU A 87 15.15 8.81 -18.25
N TYR A 88 13.88 8.83 -18.67
CA TYR A 88 12.86 9.63 -18.00
C TYR A 88 12.70 9.24 -16.53
N TRP A 89 12.52 7.95 -16.25
CA TRP A 89 12.32 7.46 -14.89
C TRP A 89 13.57 7.65 -14.02
N MET A 90 14.77 7.52 -14.60
CA MET A 90 16.03 7.83 -13.93
C MET A 90 16.05 9.27 -13.39
N ARG A 91 15.56 10.25 -14.17
CA ARG A 91 15.47 11.65 -13.73
C ARG A 91 14.45 11.89 -12.62
N LYS A 92 13.55 10.94 -12.35
CA LYS A 92 12.58 11.00 -11.25
C LYS A 92 13.11 10.39 -9.95
N LEU A 93 14.20 9.64 -9.99
CA LEU A 93 14.81 9.08 -8.79
C LEU A 93 15.35 10.19 -7.87
N PRO A 94 15.54 9.90 -6.57
CA PRO A 94 16.11 10.85 -5.62
C PRO A 94 17.48 11.36 -6.09
N ARG A 95 17.72 12.66 -5.89
CA ARG A 95 18.97 13.34 -6.28
C ARG A 95 19.91 13.49 -5.08
N PRO A 96 21.24 13.48 -5.30
CA PRO A 96 21.95 13.38 -6.59
C PRO A 96 21.82 11.98 -7.19
N ASP A 97 21.83 10.95 -6.35
CA ASP A 97 21.42 9.59 -6.67
C ASP A 97 20.70 8.97 -5.46
N SER A 98 20.00 7.86 -5.67
CA SER A 98 19.33 7.11 -4.60
C SER A 98 20.29 6.68 -3.49
N MET A 99 21.57 6.46 -3.81
CA MET A 99 22.60 6.03 -2.86
C MET A 99 22.95 7.11 -1.84
N ALA A 100 23.15 8.35 -2.27
CA ALA A 100 23.47 9.47 -1.39
C ALA A 100 22.31 9.76 -0.43
N VAL A 101 21.08 9.74 -0.95
CA VAL A 101 19.88 9.90 -0.11
C VAL A 101 19.76 8.74 0.89
N PHE A 102 19.95 7.50 0.43
CA PHE A 102 19.94 6.33 1.30
C PHE A 102 21.02 6.38 2.38
N LYS A 103 22.25 6.80 2.05
CA LYS A 103 23.35 7.01 3.01
C LYS A 103 22.99 8.05 4.07
N GLY A 104 22.42 9.18 3.66
CA GLY A 104 21.97 10.22 4.58
C GLY A 104 20.93 9.69 5.57
N PHE A 105 19.93 8.94 5.08
CA PHE A 105 18.96 8.31 5.95
C PHE A 105 19.58 7.24 6.86
N CYS A 106 20.50 6.41 6.37
CA CYS A 106 21.09 5.33 7.17
C CYS A 106 21.91 5.82 8.38
N ARG A 107 22.39 7.06 8.37
CA ARG A 107 23.05 7.67 9.54
C ARG A 107 22.09 7.83 10.73
N ILE A 108 20.87 8.28 10.43
CA ILE A 108 19.87 8.62 11.46
C ILE A 108 18.91 7.44 11.72
N PHE A 109 18.56 6.73 10.65
CA PHE A 109 17.59 5.63 10.60
C PHE A 109 18.20 4.37 9.99
N PRO A 110 19.20 3.75 10.63
CA PRO A 110 19.92 2.62 10.06
C PRO A 110 19.00 1.40 9.88
N PRO A 111 19.02 0.74 8.70
CA PRO A 111 18.29 -0.50 8.52
C PRO A 111 19.02 -1.67 9.20
N VAL A 112 18.28 -2.48 9.96
CA VAL A 112 18.78 -3.72 10.57
C VAL A 112 18.27 -4.88 9.74
N ILE A 113 19.16 -5.46 8.94
CA ILE A 113 18.81 -6.49 7.96
C ILE A 113 18.71 -7.85 8.67
N HIS A 114 17.57 -8.53 8.52
CA HIS A 114 17.43 -9.89 9.03
C HIS A 114 18.49 -10.83 8.38
N PRO A 115 19.16 -11.72 9.15
CA PRO A 115 20.24 -12.55 8.64
C PRO A 115 19.88 -13.47 7.45
N SER A 116 18.62 -13.90 7.35
CA SER A 116 18.15 -14.74 6.24
C SER A 116 17.98 -13.99 4.91
N ASN A 117 18.14 -12.67 4.90
CA ASN A 117 18.13 -11.90 3.67
C ASN A 117 19.51 -11.96 3.01
N ASN A 118 19.61 -12.66 1.87
CA ASN A 118 20.83 -13.02 1.11
C ASN A 118 21.64 -11.85 0.50
N GLY A 119 21.84 -10.76 1.23
CA GLY A 119 22.70 -9.66 0.80
C GLY A 119 22.08 -8.69 -0.23
N GLN A 120 20.83 -8.88 -0.66
CA GLN A 120 20.17 -8.01 -1.64
C GLN A 120 18.72 -7.65 -1.27
N PHE A 121 18.35 -6.42 -1.61
CA PHE A 121 16.95 -5.97 -1.61
C PHE A 121 16.26 -6.46 -2.89
N LEU A 122 14.99 -6.88 -2.77
CA LEU A 122 14.28 -7.61 -3.83
C LEU A 122 14.02 -6.83 -5.13
N ASP A 123 14.04 -5.49 -5.09
CA ASP A 123 13.75 -4.60 -6.23
C ASP A 123 14.95 -3.91 -6.87
N THR A 124 16.17 -4.21 -6.42
CA THR A 124 17.36 -3.46 -6.86
C THR A 124 17.88 -3.86 -8.25
N THR A 125 17.45 -5.00 -8.79
CA THR A 125 17.96 -5.53 -10.06
C THR A 125 17.34 -4.92 -11.31
N ARG A 126 16.38 -3.98 -11.15
CA ARG A 126 15.54 -3.48 -12.25
C ARG A 126 15.60 -1.98 -12.46
N ALA A 127 16.61 -1.29 -11.93
CA ALA A 127 16.70 0.17 -12.06
C ALA A 127 16.57 0.65 -13.52
N PRO A 128 15.82 1.74 -13.78
CA PRO A 128 15.10 2.59 -12.80
C PRO A 128 13.75 2.02 -12.34
N PHE A 129 13.27 0.94 -12.95
CA PHE A 129 11.92 0.43 -12.78
C PHE A 129 11.70 -0.14 -11.37
N GLY A 130 10.58 0.21 -10.76
CA GLY A 130 10.21 -0.17 -9.40
C GLY A 130 10.83 0.67 -8.29
N PHE A 131 11.74 1.59 -8.60
CA PHE A 131 12.44 2.42 -7.61
C PHE A 131 11.56 3.58 -7.13
N LEU A 132 11.68 3.90 -5.84
CA LEU A 132 11.03 5.05 -5.21
C LEU A 132 11.52 6.35 -5.86
N THR A 133 10.61 7.29 -6.11
CA THR A 133 10.95 8.61 -6.69
C THR A 133 11.15 9.67 -5.61
N HIS A 134 11.63 10.86 -6.00
CA HIS A 134 11.63 12.03 -5.10
C HIS A 134 10.21 12.42 -4.65
N THR A 135 9.20 12.23 -5.51
CA THR A 135 7.79 12.43 -5.15
C THR A 135 7.38 11.46 -4.05
N GLY A 136 7.77 10.18 -4.15
CA GLY A 136 7.46 9.18 -3.13
C GLY A 136 8.12 9.44 -1.78
N LEU A 137 9.37 9.92 -1.77
CA LEU A 137 10.03 10.39 -0.55
C LEU A 137 9.24 11.54 0.08
N LYS A 138 8.90 12.56 -0.70
CA LYS A 138 8.12 13.71 -0.20
C LYS A 138 6.77 13.30 0.38
N GLN A 139 6.01 12.45 -0.32
CA GLN A 139 4.70 11.98 0.15
C GLN A 139 4.77 11.28 1.51
N THR A 140 5.78 10.44 1.71
CA THR A 140 5.96 9.67 2.95
C THR A 140 6.46 10.55 4.10
N ASN A 141 7.32 11.53 3.82
CA ASN A 141 7.73 12.56 4.77
C ASN A 141 6.55 13.45 5.23
N GLU A 142 5.72 13.91 4.30
CA GLU A 142 4.51 14.69 4.62
C GLU A 142 3.49 13.86 5.42
N LEU A 143 3.37 12.56 5.16
CA LEU A 143 2.57 11.66 5.98
C LEU A 143 3.12 11.56 7.42
N GLY A 144 4.43 11.36 7.58
CA GLY A 144 5.08 11.35 8.91
C GLY A 144 4.82 12.64 9.68
N THR A 145 4.96 13.79 9.02
CA THR A 145 4.67 15.12 9.60
C THR A 145 3.23 15.24 10.09
N ARG A 146 2.26 14.74 9.32
CA ARG A 146 0.83 14.76 9.72
C ARG A 146 0.55 13.87 10.91
N LEU A 147 1.19 12.70 10.99
CA LEU A 147 1.02 11.82 12.14
C LEU A 147 1.69 12.37 13.39
N PHE A 148 2.85 13.04 13.26
CA PHE A 148 3.43 13.82 14.36
C PHE A 148 2.40 14.83 14.89
N GLN A 149 1.84 15.68 14.03
CA GLN A 149 0.86 16.68 14.43
C GLN A 149 -0.37 16.08 15.13
N ARG A 150 -0.83 14.91 14.68
CA ARG A 150 -1.94 14.20 15.31
C ARG A 150 -1.58 13.70 16.71
N TYR A 151 -0.49 12.97 16.85
CA TYR A 151 -0.13 12.31 18.11
C TYR A 151 0.57 13.22 19.10
N ASP A 152 1.10 14.35 18.63
CA ASP A 152 1.48 15.46 19.48
C ASP A 152 0.22 16.07 20.15
N ARG A 153 -0.81 16.39 19.34
CA ARG A 153 -2.04 17.01 19.85
C ARG A 153 -2.89 16.08 20.72
N HIS A 154 -2.99 14.81 20.35
CA HIS A 154 -3.92 13.84 20.96
C HIS A 154 -3.22 12.74 21.77
N GLY A 155 -1.89 12.78 21.85
CA GLY A 155 -1.11 11.81 22.62
C GLY A 155 -1.24 11.99 24.13
N TYR A 156 -0.71 11.00 24.84
CA TYR A 156 -0.73 10.90 26.31
C TYR A 156 -0.13 12.12 27.04
N LEU A 157 0.72 12.92 26.38
CA LEU A 157 1.47 14.03 26.98
C LEU A 157 0.74 15.38 27.06
N GLN A 158 -0.59 15.45 27.00
CA GLN A 158 -1.36 16.70 27.12
C GLN A 158 -1.12 17.56 28.38
N ARG A 159 -0.16 17.23 29.26
CA ARG A 159 -0.05 17.81 30.61
C ARG A 159 1.07 18.79 30.91
N LYS A 160 2.10 19.05 30.08
CA LYS A 160 3.19 19.94 30.53
C LYS A 160 3.81 20.86 29.46
N LYS A 161 3.38 22.14 29.50
CA LYS A 161 4.05 23.39 29.05
C LYS A 161 4.27 23.59 27.53
N ARG A 162 4.45 24.87 27.16
CA ARG A 162 4.62 25.38 25.78
C ARG A 162 5.84 24.76 25.12
N TYR A 163 5.59 24.17 23.96
CA TYR A 163 6.50 23.49 23.05
C TYR A 163 7.71 24.34 22.61
N ASP A 164 8.92 23.76 22.71
CA ASP A 164 10.16 24.28 22.12
C ASP A 164 10.61 23.35 20.96
N HIS A 165 11.50 23.82 20.11
CA HIS A 165 11.93 23.22 18.85
C HIS A 165 12.71 21.89 18.99
N ARG A 166 12.86 21.33 20.20
CA ARG A 166 13.47 20.01 20.46
C ARG A 166 12.48 18.84 20.25
N ARG A 167 11.68 18.93 19.17
CA ARG A 167 10.51 18.08 18.87
C ARG A 167 10.76 16.56 18.85
N GLN A 168 11.99 16.15 18.58
CA GLN A 168 12.37 14.73 18.45
C GLN A 168 12.36 14.00 19.79
N HIS A 169 13.00 14.60 20.79
CA HIS A 169 13.17 13.96 22.10
C HIS A 169 11.84 13.83 22.82
N GLU A 170 11.00 14.87 22.80
CA GLU A 170 9.68 14.85 23.45
C GLU A 170 8.78 13.76 22.86
N PHE A 171 8.81 13.55 21.53
CA PHE A 171 8.07 12.46 20.91
C PHE A 171 8.57 11.09 21.36
N LEU A 172 9.89 10.90 21.38
CA LEU A 172 10.51 9.64 21.80
C LEU A 172 10.39 9.40 23.31
N GLU A 173 10.27 10.44 24.13
CA GLU A 173 9.97 10.35 25.57
C GLU A 173 8.54 9.87 25.82
N ALA A 174 7.61 10.15 24.90
CA ALA A 174 6.21 9.70 25.00
C ALA A 174 5.99 8.29 24.43
N TRP A 175 6.71 7.95 23.37
CA TRP A 175 6.41 6.80 22.51
C TRP A 175 7.58 5.82 22.43
N ASP A 176 7.33 4.54 22.67
CA ASP A 176 8.21 3.43 22.33
C ASP A 176 8.10 3.14 20.83
N LEU A 177 8.94 3.81 20.04
CA LEU A 177 8.90 3.79 18.59
C LEU A 177 9.61 2.55 18.02
N ARG A 178 8.87 1.70 17.31
CA ARG A 178 9.39 0.50 16.61
C ARG A 178 9.05 0.57 15.14
N VAL A 179 9.97 0.15 14.28
CA VAL A 179 9.81 0.26 12.82
C VAL A 179 10.20 -1.04 12.14
N TYR A 180 9.30 -1.54 11.30
CA TYR A 180 9.50 -2.73 10.48
C TYR A 180 9.29 -2.38 9.00
N SER A 181 10.01 -3.05 8.12
CA SER A 181 9.80 -2.95 6.68
C SER A 181 9.97 -4.32 6.01
N THR A 182 9.28 -4.52 4.89
CA THR A 182 9.58 -5.62 3.96
C THR A 182 10.95 -5.41 3.31
N ASN A 183 11.53 -6.46 2.72
CA ASN A 183 12.88 -6.43 2.12
C ASN A 183 12.94 -5.78 0.71
N TYR A 184 12.25 -4.65 0.53
CA TYR A 184 12.32 -3.83 -0.69
C TYR A 184 12.97 -2.48 -0.38
N LEU A 185 13.88 -2.03 -1.24
CA LEU A 185 14.53 -0.73 -1.06
C LEU A 185 13.50 0.41 -1.01
N ARG A 186 12.45 0.34 -1.83
CA ARG A 186 11.38 1.36 -1.84
C ARG A 186 10.59 1.44 -0.53
N THR A 187 10.36 0.33 0.17
CA THR A 187 9.64 0.35 1.47
C THR A 187 10.57 0.84 2.56
N ILE A 188 11.84 0.43 2.54
CA ILE A 188 12.86 0.89 3.50
C ILE A 188 13.04 2.41 3.41
N MET A 189 13.29 2.94 2.20
CA MET A 189 13.44 4.38 2.00
C MET A 189 12.16 5.16 2.32
N SER A 190 10.99 4.56 2.08
CA SER A 190 9.71 5.16 2.50
C SER A 190 9.58 5.24 4.03
N ALA A 191 10.00 4.20 4.75
CA ALA A 191 10.02 4.19 6.22
C ALA A 191 10.97 5.26 6.77
N GLN A 192 12.18 5.36 6.21
CA GLN A 192 13.17 6.36 6.60
C GLN A 192 12.68 7.79 6.34
N SER A 193 12.09 8.03 5.15
CA SER A 193 11.51 9.33 4.81
C SER A 193 10.31 9.69 5.69
N PHE A 194 9.47 8.69 6.02
CA PHE A 194 8.39 8.84 6.99
C PHE A 194 8.91 9.23 8.38
N LEU A 195 9.96 8.56 8.88
CA LEU A 195 10.59 8.89 10.16
C LEU A 195 11.20 10.29 10.16
N ASP A 196 11.80 10.70 9.05
CA ASP A 196 12.32 12.06 8.89
C ASP A 196 11.22 13.11 9.08
N GLY A 197 10.03 12.85 8.53
CA GLY A 197 8.87 13.72 8.71
C GLY A 197 8.24 13.62 10.10
N LEU A 198 8.15 12.41 10.66
CA LEU A 198 7.58 12.17 11.99
C LEU A 198 8.42 12.85 13.09
N LEU A 199 9.73 12.74 12.99
CA LEU A 199 10.66 13.27 14.00
C LEU A 199 11.14 14.68 13.62
N GLY A 200 10.95 15.13 12.39
CA GLY A 200 11.39 16.45 11.94
C GLY A 200 12.91 16.58 11.92
N THR A 201 13.62 15.53 11.48
CA THR A 201 15.09 15.56 11.38
C THR A 201 15.59 16.41 10.23
N ASN A 202 14.73 16.73 9.25
CA ASN A 202 15.05 17.45 8.03
C ASN A 202 16.22 16.82 7.24
N CYS A 203 16.41 15.51 7.38
CA CYS A 203 17.42 14.74 6.67
C CYS A 203 17.21 14.88 5.16
N TYR A 204 15.98 14.67 4.68
CA TYR A 204 15.63 14.80 3.27
C TYR A 204 15.94 16.19 2.70
N PHE A 205 15.62 17.26 3.46
CA PHE A 205 15.87 18.63 3.03
C PHE A 205 17.35 19.01 3.07
N SER A 206 18.06 18.62 4.13
CA SER A 206 19.49 18.93 4.30
C SER A 206 20.35 18.32 3.18
N ILE A 207 20.03 17.10 2.75
CA ILE A 207 20.68 16.45 1.60
C ILE A 207 20.43 17.28 0.34
N GLY A 208 19.19 17.71 0.10
CA GLY A 208 18.86 18.57 -1.04
C GLY A 208 19.55 19.94 -1.03
N ASP A 209 19.65 20.59 0.13
CA ASP A 209 20.26 21.91 0.30
C ASP A 209 21.78 21.89 0.19
N GLN A 210 22.44 20.87 0.74
CA GLN A 210 23.88 20.70 0.58
C GLN A 210 24.24 20.57 -0.91
N MET A 211 23.42 19.85 -1.66
CA MET A 211 23.61 19.64 -3.09
C MET A 211 23.38 20.92 -3.89
N ARG A 212 22.30 21.66 -3.61
CA ARG A 212 22.04 22.97 -4.25
C ARG A 212 23.19 23.94 -4.01
N ARG A 213 23.78 23.93 -2.81
CA ARG A 213 24.95 24.75 -2.48
C ARG A 213 26.19 24.32 -3.25
N ASN A 214 26.45 23.01 -3.37
CA ASN A 214 27.57 22.49 -4.16
C ASN A 214 27.42 22.87 -5.65
N PHE A 215 26.20 22.83 -6.18
CA PHE A 215 25.89 23.26 -7.55
C PHE A 215 26.08 24.78 -7.74
N ALA A 216 25.54 25.58 -6.83
CA ALA A 216 25.70 27.04 -6.87
C ALA A 216 27.15 27.50 -6.69
N ALA A 217 28.01 26.68 -6.07
CA ALA A 217 29.43 26.96 -5.87
C ALA A 217 30.31 26.77 -7.14
N GLY A 218 29.71 26.46 -8.29
CA GLY A 218 30.44 26.40 -9.56
C GLY A 218 31.31 25.15 -9.72
N VAL A 219 31.00 24.07 -8.98
CA VAL A 219 31.48 22.73 -9.35
C VAL A 219 30.80 22.39 -10.68
N GLU A 220 31.59 22.48 -11.75
CA GLU A 220 31.18 22.76 -13.14
C GLU A 220 30.05 21.89 -13.74
N GLU A 221 29.33 22.47 -14.71
CA GLU A 221 28.44 21.81 -15.70
C GLU A 221 29.11 20.64 -16.45
N SER A 222 30.45 20.52 -16.41
CA SER A 222 31.19 19.38 -16.96
C SER A 222 30.90 18.08 -16.19
N GLU A 223 30.58 18.17 -14.89
CA GLU A 223 30.13 17.03 -14.11
C GLU A 223 28.68 16.65 -14.42
N GLU A 224 27.77 17.53 -14.83
CA GLU A 224 26.38 17.14 -15.09
C GLU A 224 26.27 16.19 -16.30
N ARG A 225 27.12 16.36 -17.33
CA ARG A 225 27.25 15.40 -18.44
C ARG A 225 27.95 14.10 -18.02
N SER A 226 28.91 14.16 -17.12
CA SER A 226 29.54 12.98 -16.51
C SER A 226 28.58 12.25 -15.56
N PHE A 227 27.66 12.96 -14.92
CA PHE A 227 26.78 12.46 -13.88
C PHE A 227 25.66 11.59 -14.44
N TYR A 228 25.14 11.91 -15.63
CA TYR A 228 24.29 10.99 -16.39
C TYR A 228 25.08 9.86 -17.08
N GLY A 229 26.41 9.97 -17.17
CA GLY A 229 27.31 8.92 -17.68
C GLY A 229 27.94 8.04 -16.60
N GLY A 230 27.80 8.41 -15.32
CA GLY A 230 28.33 7.66 -14.18
C GLY A 230 27.46 6.45 -13.86
N GLU A 231 28.09 5.36 -13.44
CA GLU A 231 27.39 4.15 -13.02
C GLU A 231 26.47 4.46 -11.84
N ILE A 232 25.16 4.32 -12.04
CA ILE A 232 24.15 4.55 -10.99
C ILE A 232 24.41 3.55 -9.87
N ARG A 233 24.80 4.07 -8.71
CA ARG A 233 25.02 3.25 -7.53
C ARG A 233 23.68 2.94 -6.89
N ILE A 234 23.32 1.67 -6.91
CA ILE A 234 22.10 1.17 -6.28
C ILE A 234 22.46 0.60 -4.90
N PRO A 235 21.80 1.06 -3.82
CA PRO A 235 22.00 0.47 -2.50
C PRO A 235 21.76 -1.04 -2.48
N ASN A 236 22.61 -1.75 -1.74
CA ASN A 236 22.45 -3.16 -1.41
C ASN A 236 22.81 -3.41 0.06
N HIS A 237 22.73 -4.66 0.54
CA HIS A 237 23.00 -4.94 1.97
C HIS A 237 24.47 -4.73 2.35
N GLU A 238 25.40 -4.94 1.42
CA GLU A 238 26.82 -4.67 1.68
C GLU A 238 27.05 -3.16 1.91
N THR A 239 26.33 -2.33 1.16
CA THR A 239 26.33 -0.88 1.38
C THR A 239 25.87 -0.55 2.81
N VAL A 240 24.82 -1.20 3.31
CA VAL A 240 24.33 -0.99 4.68
C VAL A 240 25.42 -1.36 5.70
N ARG A 241 26.11 -2.49 5.52
CA ARG A 241 27.18 -2.93 6.42
C ARG A 241 28.35 -1.95 6.45
N ILE A 242 28.72 -1.40 5.28
CA ILE A 242 29.77 -0.38 5.17
C ILE A 242 29.35 0.87 5.94
N ILE A 243 28.13 1.38 5.70
CA ILE A 243 27.62 2.58 6.38
C ILE A 243 27.55 2.36 7.89
N GLN A 244 27.07 1.20 8.35
CA GLN A 244 27.00 0.88 9.78
C GLN A 244 28.36 0.82 10.48
N LYS A 245 29.43 0.48 9.76
CA LYS A 245 30.80 0.54 10.28
C LYS A 245 31.34 1.97 10.34
N GLU A 246 30.86 2.85 9.46
CA GLU A 246 31.29 4.25 9.36
C GLU A 246 30.52 5.18 10.31
N CYS A 247 29.27 4.86 10.64
CA CYS A 247 28.41 5.68 11.50
C CYS A 247 28.65 5.41 12.99
N ASP A 248 28.67 6.47 13.80
CA ASP A 248 28.63 6.34 15.25
C ASP A 248 27.24 5.88 15.69
N ALA A 249 27.19 4.85 16.56
CA ALA A 249 25.94 4.36 17.13
C ALA A 249 25.17 5.45 17.89
N SER A 250 25.85 6.50 18.37
CA SER A 250 25.21 7.63 19.06
C SER A 250 24.39 8.54 18.13
N GLU A 251 24.60 8.49 16.81
CA GLU A 251 23.84 9.31 15.84
C GLU A 251 22.49 8.69 15.45
N SER A 252 22.32 7.38 15.70
CA SER A 252 21.10 6.65 15.35
C SER A 252 19.97 7.01 16.30
N LEU A 253 18.87 7.53 15.76
CA LEU A 253 17.65 7.78 16.53
C LEU A 253 16.77 6.53 16.61
N VAL A 254 16.49 5.90 15.47
CA VAL A 254 15.52 4.79 15.36
C VAL A 254 15.96 3.81 14.28
N GLN A 255 16.06 2.53 14.63
CA GLN A 255 16.41 1.49 13.67
C GLN A 255 15.20 1.02 12.85
N VAL A 256 15.40 0.76 11.55
CA VAL A 256 14.39 0.16 10.66
C VAL A 256 14.65 -1.33 10.53
N LYS A 257 13.86 -2.18 11.19
CA LYS A 257 14.05 -3.64 11.15
C LYS A 257 13.50 -4.21 9.84
N ILE A 258 14.36 -4.84 9.05
CA ILE A 258 13.99 -5.44 7.77
C ILE A 258 13.66 -6.90 8.01
N ARG A 259 12.42 -7.31 7.73
CA ARG A 259 11.99 -8.70 7.95
C ARG A 259 12.66 -9.66 6.98
N GLY A 260 12.93 -10.87 7.45
CA GLY A 260 13.35 -11.98 6.61
C GLY A 260 12.14 -12.70 6.01
N PRO A 261 12.36 -13.63 5.07
CA PRO A 261 11.26 -14.34 4.41
C PRO A 261 10.40 -15.15 5.39
N GLN A 262 10.96 -15.68 6.49
CA GLN A 262 10.21 -16.54 7.41
C GLN A 262 9.35 -15.76 8.41
N ASP A 263 9.77 -14.56 8.79
CA ASP A 263 9.14 -13.69 9.79
C ASP A 263 8.33 -12.53 9.18
N ASP A 264 8.30 -12.41 7.85
CA ASP A 264 7.56 -11.36 7.16
C ASP A 264 6.02 -11.55 7.26
N THR A 265 5.40 -10.86 8.21
CA THR A 265 3.93 -10.79 8.32
C THR A 265 3.33 -9.78 7.32
N LEU A 266 4.14 -8.92 6.71
CA LEU A 266 3.70 -7.80 5.89
C LEU A 266 3.54 -8.16 4.41
N ASN A 267 4.24 -9.20 3.92
CA ASN A 267 4.07 -9.72 2.57
C ASN A 267 4.00 -11.26 2.51
N ALA A 268 2.77 -11.79 2.52
CA ALA A 268 2.54 -13.23 2.43
C ALA A 268 3.06 -13.87 1.13
N PHE A 269 3.10 -13.13 0.01
CA PHE A 269 3.58 -13.65 -1.28
C PHE A 269 5.08 -13.90 -1.30
N ASP A 270 5.85 -13.09 -0.56
CA ASP A 270 7.29 -13.30 -0.42
C ASP A 270 7.61 -14.33 0.66
N ARG A 271 6.81 -14.37 1.74
CA ARG A 271 6.96 -15.37 2.83
C ARG A 271 6.69 -16.80 2.37
N SER A 272 5.68 -17.00 1.53
CA SER A 272 5.22 -18.35 1.16
C SER A 272 4.74 -18.43 -0.30
N PRO A 273 5.62 -18.18 -1.28
CA PRO A 273 5.23 -17.99 -2.68
C PRO A 273 4.49 -19.20 -3.28
N GLU A 274 4.90 -20.43 -2.96
CA GLU A 274 4.28 -21.66 -3.47
C GLU A 274 2.85 -21.79 -2.94
N MET A 275 2.67 -21.68 -1.62
CA MET A 275 1.36 -21.76 -0.97
C MET A 275 0.43 -20.65 -1.48
N MET A 276 0.94 -19.43 -1.60
CA MET A 276 0.15 -18.30 -2.10
C MET A 276 -0.25 -18.50 -3.56
N SER A 277 0.63 -19.05 -4.39
CA SER A 277 0.33 -19.42 -5.78
C SER A 277 -0.75 -20.49 -5.85
N GLU A 278 -0.68 -21.51 -5.00
CA GLU A 278 -1.70 -22.57 -4.92
C GLU A 278 -3.06 -21.99 -4.52
N LEU A 279 -3.13 -21.22 -3.44
CA LEU A 279 -4.37 -20.61 -2.97
C LEU A 279 -5.00 -19.67 -4.01
N VAL A 280 -4.19 -18.89 -4.72
CA VAL A 280 -4.67 -18.03 -5.81
C VAL A 280 -5.11 -18.84 -7.02
N SER A 281 -4.45 -19.96 -7.32
CA SER A 281 -4.87 -20.85 -8.42
C SER A 281 -6.26 -21.44 -8.18
N VAL A 282 -6.63 -21.73 -6.93
CA VAL A 282 -7.98 -22.19 -6.56
C VAL A 282 -9.03 -21.14 -6.93
N VAL A 283 -8.78 -19.87 -6.58
CA VAL A 283 -9.70 -18.77 -6.91
C VAL A 283 -9.79 -18.52 -8.41
N ILE A 284 -8.62 -18.46 -9.08
CA ILE A 284 -8.56 -18.24 -10.53
C ILE A 284 -9.28 -19.35 -11.29
N SER A 285 -9.22 -20.59 -10.82
CA SER A 285 -9.86 -21.75 -11.48
C SER A 285 -11.39 -21.80 -11.30
N SER A 286 -11.99 -20.94 -10.47
CA SER A 286 -13.43 -20.89 -10.30
C SER A 286 -14.16 -20.40 -11.57
N THR A 287 -15.35 -20.93 -11.83
CA THR A 287 -16.15 -20.58 -13.02
C THR A 287 -16.46 -19.09 -13.09
N GLU A 288 -16.89 -18.47 -11.97
CA GLU A 288 -17.18 -17.02 -11.91
C GLU A 288 -15.95 -16.20 -12.32
N PHE A 289 -14.76 -16.58 -11.85
CA PHE A 289 -13.54 -15.87 -12.16
C PHE A 289 -13.16 -16.04 -13.63
N GLN A 290 -13.22 -17.27 -14.15
CA GLN A 290 -12.89 -17.58 -15.54
C GLN A 290 -13.78 -16.83 -16.53
N GLU A 291 -15.10 -16.84 -16.30
CA GLU A 291 -16.07 -16.14 -17.15
C GLU A 291 -15.84 -14.64 -17.15
N ARG A 292 -15.71 -14.02 -15.96
CA ARG A 292 -15.59 -12.57 -15.85
C ARG A 292 -14.22 -12.03 -16.24
N ASP A 293 -13.13 -12.73 -15.91
CA ASP A 293 -11.80 -12.37 -16.40
C ASP A 293 -11.69 -12.60 -17.92
N GLY A 294 -12.27 -13.70 -18.43
CA GLY A 294 -12.38 -13.95 -19.87
C GLY A 294 -13.15 -12.87 -20.62
N ALA A 295 -14.23 -12.35 -20.04
CA ALA A 295 -14.99 -11.22 -20.61
C ALA A 295 -14.17 -9.92 -20.71
N ALA A 296 -13.07 -9.79 -19.95
CA ALA A 296 -12.14 -8.67 -20.03
C ALA A 296 -11.08 -8.83 -21.14
N ALA A 297 -11.07 -9.95 -21.88
CA ALA A 297 -10.11 -10.19 -22.97
C ALA A 297 -10.12 -9.12 -24.07
N PRO A 298 -11.26 -8.55 -24.51
CA PRO A 298 -11.26 -7.46 -25.50
C PRO A 298 -10.55 -6.20 -25.00
N LEU A 299 -10.73 -5.84 -23.72
CA LEU A 299 -10.02 -4.73 -23.08
C LEU A 299 -8.52 -5.03 -23.01
N ALA A 300 -8.16 -6.24 -22.57
CA ALA A 300 -6.77 -6.68 -22.48
C ALA A 300 -6.05 -6.66 -23.84
N ALA A 301 -6.70 -7.15 -24.90
CA ALA A 301 -6.16 -7.13 -26.26
C ALA A 301 -5.93 -5.69 -26.75
N ARG A 302 -6.88 -4.79 -26.48
CA ARG A 302 -6.75 -3.37 -26.84
C ARG A 302 -5.60 -2.69 -26.09
N LEU A 303 -5.45 -2.97 -24.80
CA LEU A 303 -4.32 -2.49 -24.01
C LEU A 303 -2.99 -3.00 -24.56
N ALA A 304 -2.90 -4.30 -24.85
CA ALA A 304 -1.68 -4.91 -25.38
C ALA A 304 -1.30 -4.41 -26.78
N ASN A 305 -2.27 -3.95 -27.59
CA ASN A 305 -1.97 -3.33 -28.88
C ASN A 305 -1.31 -1.95 -28.73
N ILE A 306 -1.67 -1.18 -27.70
CA ILE A 306 -1.09 0.16 -27.45
C ILE A 306 0.18 0.07 -26.59
N LEU A 307 0.19 -0.87 -25.65
CA LEU A 307 1.26 -1.12 -24.69
C LEU A 307 1.82 -2.54 -24.92
N PRO A 308 2.66 -2.75 -25.94
CA PRO A 308 3.09 -4.08 -26.37
C PRO A 308 3.83 -4.87 -25.29
N GLY A 309 4.41 -4.19 -24.29
CA GLY A 309 4.98 -4.86 -23.13
C GLY A 309 3.97 -5.68 -22.32
N LEU A 310 2.65 -5.47 -22.44
CA LEU A 310 1.62 -6.30 -21.80
C LEU A 310 1.38 -7.63 -22.51
N ALA A 311 1.74 -7.75 -23.79
CA ALA A 311 1.53 -8.96 -24.55
C ALA A 311 2.40 -10.10 -23.98
N ARG A 312 1.78 -11.23 -23.61
CA ARG A 312 2.50 -12.39 -23.08
C ARG A 312 3.43 -12.98 -24.15
N LYS A 313 4.71 -13.10 -23.83
CA LYS A 313 5.61 -14.00 -24.56
C LYS A 313 5.18 -15.44 -24.24
N LYS A 314 4.93 -16.26 -25.26
CA LYS A 314 4.37 -17.64 -25.18
C LYS A 314 5.14 -18.65 -24.28
N LYS A 315 6.15 -18.24 -23.51
CA LYS A 315 7.00 -19.14 -22.72
C LYS A 315 6.60 -19.05 -21.24
N ASN A 316 5.95 -20.11 -20.76
CA ASN A 316 5.74 -20.49 -19.36
C ASN A 316 4.71 -19.65 -18.56
N THR A 317 3.43 -19.87 -18.84
CA THR A 317 2.30 -19.35 -18.04
C THR A 317 1.87 -20.35 -16.96
N THR A 318 2.75 -20.64 -16.00
CA THR A 318 2.34 -21.29 -14.75
C THR A 318 2.23 -20.22 -13.64
N GLY A 319 1.23 -20.34 -12.76
CA GLY A 319 1.03 -19.46 -11.59
C GLY A 319 0.18 -18.20 -11.83
N PHE A 320 0.42 -17.16 -11.01
CA PHE A 320 -0.31 -15.88 -10.97
C PHE A 320 -0.58 -15.21 -12.32
N ASN A 321 0.28 -15.49 -13.29
CA ASN A 321 0.23 -14.91 -14.64
C ASN A 321 -0.67 -15.69 -15.61
N ALA A 322 -1.34 -16.77 -15.20
CA ALA A 322 -2.24 -17.54 -16.05
C ALA A 322 -3.67 -16.96 -16.11
N ALA A 323 -3.80 -15.64 -16.29
CA ALA A 323 -5.13 -15.01 -16.38
C ALA A 323 -5.81 -15.33 -17.72
N PRO A 324 -7.12 -15.68 -17.74
CA PRO A 324 -7.90 -15.92 -18.96
C PRO A 324 -7.89 -14.77 -19.97
N SER A 325 -7.88 -13.54 -19.48
CA SER A 325 -7.80 -12.29 -20.27
C SER A 325 -6.50 -12.12 -21.07
N GLY A 326 -5.45 -12.89 -20.79
CA GLY A 326 -4.23 -12.91 -21.61
C GLY A 326 -3.16 -11.86 -21.28
N ILE A 327 -3.38 -10.95 -20.32
CA ILE A 327 -2.37 -9.99 -19.83
C ILE A 327 -2.13 -10.11 -18.32
N ASN A 328 -1.17 -9.36 -17.78
CA ASN A 328 -1.02 -9.17 -16.34
C ASN A 328 -1.65 -7.83 -15.93
N TRP A 329 -2.81 -7.91 -15.26
CA TRP A 329 -3.55 -6.72 -14.82
C TRP A 329 -2.83 -5.89 -13.76
N ILE A 330 -1.91 -6.48 -12.97
CA ILE A 330 -1.11 -5.74 -11.99
C ILE A 330 -0.23 -4.74 -12.72
N GLU A 331 0.46 -5.19 -13.77
CA GLU A 331 1.37 -4.36 -14.58
C GLU A 331 0.60 -3.31 -15.39
N ALA A 332 -0.58 -3.66 -15.92
CA ALA A 332 -1.43 -2.69 -16.60
C ALA A 332 -1.92 -1.58 -15.66
N CYS A 333 -2.35 -1.93 -14.45
CA CYS A 333 -2.74 -0.94 -13.44
C CYS A 333 -1.54 -0.08 -12.99
N ASP A 334 -0.38 -0.71 -12.79
CA ASP A 334 0.85 -0.05 -12.38
C ASP A 334 1.27 1.06 -13.36
N HIS A 335 1.11 0.83 -14.67
CA HIS A 335 1.31 1.85 -15.71
C HIS A 335 0.43 3.08 -15.50
N PHE A 336 -0.87 2.88 -15.32
CA PHE A 336 -1.80 4.00 -15.13
C PHE A 336 -1.54 4.75 -13.82
N VAL A 337 -1.28 4.03 -12.72
CA VAL A 337 -1.03 4.62 -11.40
C VAL A 337 0.24 5.45 -11.41
N CYS A 338 1.35 4.92 -11.92
CA CYS A 338 2.63 5.66 -11.96
C CYS A 338 2.53 6.90 -12.85
N ARG A 339 1.90 6.80 -14.02
CA ARG A 339 1.82 7.93 -14.96
C ARG A 339 0.94 9.06 -14.43
N LYS A 340 -0.23 8.72 -13.87
CA LYS A 340 -1.10 9.71 -13.21
C LYS A 340 -0.39 10.40 -12.04
N ALA A 341 0.35 9.65 -11.21
CA ALA A 341 1.09 10.24 -10.09
C ALA A 341 2.19 11.22 -10.52
N HIS A 342 2.68 11.11 -11.75
CA HIS A 342 3.69 11.99 -12.34
C HIS A 342 3.17 13.01 -13.34
N ASN A 343 1.84 13.14 -13.50
CA ASN A 343 1.22 13.95 -14.56
C ASN A 343 1.83 13.65 -15.96
N LEU A 344 2.09 12.36 -16.22
CA LEU A 344 2.63 11.90 -17.49
C LEU A 344 1.49 11.38 -18.37
N GLU A 345 1.50 11.77 -19.64
CA GLU A 345 0.58 11.21 -20.65
C GLU A 345 0.66 9.67 -20.63
N LEU A 346 -0.51 9.03 -20.72
CA LEU A 346 -0.65 7.58 -20.65
C LEU A 346 -0.03 6.90 -21.88
N SER A 347 -0.01 7.59 -23.03
CA SER A 347 0.57 7.16 -24.30
C SER A 347 2.07 7.46 -24.44
N ARG A 348 2.68 8.25 -23.53
CA ARG A 348 4.10 8.62 -23.62
C ARG A 348 5.00 7.38 -23.64
N PHE A 349 5.99 7.36 -24.55
CA PHE A 349 6.88 6.22 -24.84
C PHE A 349 6.19 5.03 -25.53
N SER A 350 5.05 5.24 -26.19
CA SER A 350 4.44 4.26 -27.10
C SER A 350 4.61 4.69 -28.56
N ASP A 351 4.22 3.82 -29.50
CA ASP A 351 4.15 4.16 -30.93
C ASP A 351 3.05 5.19 -31.27
N PHE A 352 2.18 5.47 -30.29
CA PHE A 352 1.04 6.38 -30.39
C PHE A 352 1.25 7.65 -29.57
N GLU A 353 2.50 7.94 -29.21
CA GLU A 353 2.86 9.18 -28.52
C GLU A 353 2.39 10.39 -29.35
N HIS A 354 1.76 11.37 -28.68
CA HIS A 354 1.13 12.55 -29.30
C HIS A 354 -0.16 12.29 -30.11
N ASP A 355 -0.76 11.10 -30.01
CA ASP A 355 -2.11 10.84 -30.54
C ASP A 355 -3.18 11.08 -29.45
N ASP A 356 -3.82 12.25 -29.48
CA ASP A 356 -4.89 12.65 -28.55
C ASP A 356 -6.07 11.65 -28.49
N ARG A 357 -6.34 10.95 -29.60
CA ARG A 357 -7.40 9.93 -29.64
C ARG A 357 -6.98 8.72 -28.82
N VAL A 358 -5.73 8.28 -28.96
CA VAL A 358 -5.19 7.16 -28.18
C VAL A 358 -5.08 7.52 -26.70
N GLU A 359 -4.68 8.75 -26.38
CA GLU A 359 -4.65 9.25 -24.99
C GLU A 359 -6.04 9.19 -24.35
N SER A 360 -7.07 9.72 -25.04
CA SER A 360 -8.47 9.66 -24.59
C SER A 360 -8.96 8.21 -24.40
N ILE A 361 -8.53 7.30 -25.28
CA ILE A 361 -8.84 5.87 -25.18
C ILE A 361 -8.18 5.24 -23.95
N LEU A 362 -6.90 5.53 -23.70
CA LEU A 362 -6.16 5.05 -22.53
C LEU A 362 -6.75 5.59 -21.24
N GLU A 363 -7.19 6.84 -21.22
CA GLU A 363 -7.85 7.44 -20.05
C GLU A 363 -9.16 6.69 -19.71
N ALA A 364 -10.01 6.43 -20.71
CA ALA A 364 -11.23 5.65 -20.53
C ALA A 364 -10.94 4.20 -20.07
N MET A 365 -9.90 3.56 -20.60
CA MET A 365 -9.50 2.22 -20.20
C MET A 365 -8.84 2.18 -18.82
N SER A 366 -8.23 3.28 -18.35
CA SER A 366 -7.55 3.32 -17.05
C SER A 366 -8.51 2.99 -15.90
N TYR A 367 -9.72 3.55 -15.93
CA TYR A 367 -10.76 3.28 -14.93
C TYR A 367 -11.19 1.81 -14.95
N GLN A 368 -11.42 1.26 -16.16
CA GLN A 368 -11.83 -0.13 -16.33
C GLN A 368 -10.73 -1.11 -15.88
N THR A 369 -9.47 -0.78 -16.13
CA THR A 369 -8.30 -1.57 -15.75
C THR A 369 -8.14 -1.62 -14.23
N ILE A 370 -8.19 -0.47 -13.55
CA ILE A 370 -8.09 -0.38 -12.09
C ILE A 370 -9.28 -1.10 -11.45
N ALA A 371 -10.50 -0.87 -11.95
CA ALA A 371 -11.69 -1.54 -11.45
C ALA A 371 -11.59 -3.07 -11.64
N HIS A 372 -11.14 -3.55 -12.79
CA HIS A 372 -10.98 -4.99 -13.01
C HIS A 372 -9.93 -5.60 -12.08
N LEU A 373 -8.79 -4.93 -11.87
CA LEU A 373 -7.79 -5.39 -10.91
C LEU A 373 -8.35 -5.46 -9.48
N ALA A 374 -9.04 -4.40 -9.04
CA ALA A 374 -9.66 -4.36 -7.71
C ALA A 374 -10.70 -5.48 -7.55
N TRP A 375 -11.50 -5.77 -8.59
CA TRP A 375 -12.39 -6.92 -8.63
C TRP A 375 -11.64 -8.25 -8.49
N ARG A 376 -10.51 -8.45 -9.19
CA ARG A 376 -9.71 -9.69 -9.08
C ARG A 376 -9.25 -9.91 -7.64
N PHE A 377 -8.70 -8.88 -6.99
CA PHE A 377 -8.29 -8.95 -5.59
C PHE A 377 -9.46 -9.17 -4.65
N ARG A 378 -10.63 -8.57 -4.90
CA ARG A 378 -11.85 -8.88 -4.14
C ARG A 378 -12.19 -10.36 -4.23
N GLN A 379 -12.13 -10.98 -5.41
CA GLN A 379 -12.40 -12.41 -5.55
C GLN A 379 -11.37 -13.25 -4.78
N TRP A 380 -10.09 -12.84 -4.78
CA TRP A 380 -9.07 -13.48 -3.95
C TRP A 380 -9.43 -13.42 -2.47
N TYR A 381 -9.86 -12.25 -2.00
CA TYR A 381 -10.21 -12.05 -0.59
C TYR A 381 -11.60 -12.58 -0.19
N LYS A 382 -12.44 -12.99 -1.14
CA LYS A 382 -13.62 -13.83 -0.84
C LYS A 382 -13.23 -15.23 -0.38
N ASN A 383 -12.06 -15.73 -0.79
CA ASN A 383 -11.56 -17.02 -0.31
C ASN A 383 -11.04 -16.86 1.13
N PRO A 384 -11.68 -17.50 2.13
CA PRO A 384 -11.33 -17.32 3.54
C PRO A 384 -9.91 -17.76 3.85
N THR A 385 -9.46 -18.87 3.28
CA THR A 385 -8.12 -19.42 3.51
C THR A 385 -7.04 -18.50 2.97
N LEU A 386 -7.23 -17.98 1.76
CA LEU A 386 -6.32 -17.03 1.15
C LEU A 386 -6.24 -15.72 1.93
N LEU A 387 -7.40 -15.14 2.28
CA LEU A 387 -7.44 -13.90 3.07
C LEU A 387 -6.79 -14.09 4.45
N ALA A 388 -7.02 -15.22 5.11
CA ALA A 388 -6.42 -15.53 6.40
C ALA A 388 -4.89 -15.57 6.34
N ASN A 389 -4.32 -16.21 5.32
CA ASN A 389 -2.86 -16.28 5.15
C ASN A 389 -2.22 -14.90 4.87
N ILE A 390 -2.99 -13.97 4.31
CA ILE A 390 -2.53 -12.60 4.02
C ILE A 390 -2.68 -11.70 5.25
N ALA A 391 -3.87 -11.62 5.82
CA ALA A 391 -4.22 -10.59 6.79
C ALA A 391 -4.11 -11.04 8.26
N ALA A 392 -4.24 -12.35 8.56
CA ALA A 392 -4.21 -12.79 9.95
C ALA A 392 -2.85 -12.57 10.63
N PRO A 393 -1.70 -12.92 10.03
CA PRO A 393 -0.40 -12.74 10.70
C PRO A 393 -0.11 -11.29 11.16
N PRO A 394 -0.24 -10.25 10.31
CA PRO A 394 0.01 -8.89 10.75
C PRO A 394 -1.07 -8.37 11.72
N LEU A 395 -2.33 -8.80 11.59
CA LEU A 395 -3.38 -8.42 12.54
C LEU A 395 -3.22 -9.08 13.90
N ARG A 396 -2.75 -10.33 13.95
CA ARG A 396 -2.39 -11.04 15.19
C ARG A 396 -1.28 -10.31 15.92
N GLU A 397 -0.22 -9.95 15.21
CA GLU A 397 0.87 -9.16 15.78
C GLU A 397 0.39 -7.83 16.39
N VAL A 398 -0.51 -7.10 15.70
CA VAL A 398 -1.13 -5.88 16.26
C VAL A 398 -2.02 -6.20 17.46
N CYS A 399 -2.82 -7.27 17.39
CA CYS A 399 -3.70 -7.70 18.47
C CYS A 399 -2.91 -8.03 19.75
N ASP A 400 -1.83 -8.79 19.63
CA ASP A 400 -1.02 -9.20 20.79
C ASP A 400 -0.35 -7.98 21.43
N GLN A 401 0.14 -7.03 20.62
CA GLN A 401 0.68 -5.76 21.11
C GLN A 401 -0.39 -4.86 21.76
N LEU A 402 -1.61 -4.84 21.22
CA LEU A 402 -2.76 -4.13 21.78
C LEU A 402 -3.12 -4.67 23.17
N MET A 403 -3.26 -6.00 23.30
CA MET A 403 -3.59 -6.64 24.57
C MET A 403 -2.49 -6.44 25.62
N ALA A 404 -1.21 -6.52 25.21
CA ALA A 404 -0.11 -6.19 26.13
C ALA A 404 -0.16 -4.72 26.59
N ALA A 405 -0.57 -3.80 25.70
CA ALA A 405 -0.68 -2.38 26.04
C ALA A 405 -1.83 -2.07 27.01
N THR A 406 -2.95 -2.80 26.93
CA THR A 406 -4.04 -2.67 27.91
C THR A 406 -3.60 -3.09 29.32
N ASP A 407 -2.73 -4.10 29.44
CA ASP A 407 -2.20 -4.55 30.73
C ASP A 407 -1.18 -3.55 31.31
N MET A 408 -0.34 -2.96 30.44
CA MET A 408 0.66 -1.95 30.86
C MET A 408 0.05 -0.64 31.35
N ALA A 409 -1.19 -0.31 30.96
CA ALA A 409 -1.88 0.89 31.45
C ALA A 409 -2.02 0.88 32.99
N VAL A 410 -2.05 -0.30 33.60
CA VAL A 410 -2.10 -0.49 35.07
C VAL A 410 -0.72 -0.32 35.72
N GLY A 411 0.36 -0.66 35.01
CA GLY A 411 1.72 -0.75 35.55
C GLY A 411 2.54 0.54 35.50
N GLY A 412 2.02 1.63 34.93
CA GLY A 412 2.67 2.94 34.95
C GLY A 412 3.89 3.11 34.03
N SER A 413 4.02 2.31 32.96
CA SER A 413 5.04 2.58 31.93
C SER A 413 4.89 4.02 31.41
N GLU A 414 5.98 4.78 31.42
CA GLU A 414 5.99 6.17 30.96
C GLU A 414 5.79 6.28 29.44
N ARG A 415 6.25 5.28 28.67
CA ARG A 415 6.19 5.25 27.20
C ARG A 415 5.07 4.34 26.69
N ARG A 416 4.41 4.80 25.62
CA ARG A 416 3.32 4.10 24.93
C ARG A 416 3.79 3.49 23.60
N PRO A 417 3.33 2.30 23.19
CA PRO A 417 3.78 1.69 21.95
C PRO A 417 3.42 2.53 20.72
N PHE A 418 4.39 2.72 19.83
CA PHE A 418 4.19 3.32 18.50
C PHE A 418 4.91 2.46 17.47
N THR A 419 4.19 1.60 16.77
CA THR A 419 4.79 0.67 15.80
C THR A 419 4.46 1.07 14.37
N ILE A 420 5.47 1.14 13.50
CA ILE A 420 5.33 1.43 12.08
C ILE A 420 5.69 0.19 11.26
N TYR A 421 4.85 -0.13 10.29
CA TYR A 421 5.03 -1.21 9.33
C TYR A 421 5.04 -0.63 7.92
N SER A 422 6.21 -0.50 7.28
CA SER A 422 6.29 -0.07 5.89
C SER A 422 6.12 -1.24 4.93
N CYS A 423 5.08 -1.17 4.09
CA CYS A 423 4.54 -2.30 3.34
C CYS A 423 4.01 -1.89 1.96
N HIS A 424 3.11 -2.70 1.40
CA HIS A 424 2.59 -2.57 0.03
C HIS A 424 1.10 -2.22 0.01
N ASP A 425 0.60 -1.83 -1.16
CA ASP A 425 -0.85 -1.66 -1.39
C ASP A 425 -1.61 -2.95 -1.09
N ILE A 426 -1.12 -4.09 -1.57
CA ILE A 426 -1.73 -5.39 -1.34
C ILE A 426 -1.81 -5.75 0.15
N THR A 427 -0.86 -5.28 0.97
CA THR A 427 -0.88 -5.45 2.43
C THR A 427 -2.05 -4.66 3.02
N ILE A 428 -2.14 -3.36 2.74
CA ILE A 428 -3.22 -2.51 3.24
C ILE A 428 -4.58 -3.01 2.76
N LEU A 429 -4.71 -3.37 1.48
CA LEU A 429 -5.95 -3.90 0.92
C LEU A 429 -6.35 -5.20 1.61
N GLY A 430 -5.40 -6.13 1.78
CA GLY A 430 -5.62 -7.39 2.49
C GLY A 430 -6.06 -7.17 3.94
N LEU A 431 -5.46 -6.22 4.66
CA LEU A 431 -5.86 -5.85 6.03
C LEU A 431 -7.26 -5.26 6.09
N LEU A 432 -7.62 -4.34 5.18
CA LEU A 432 -8.96 -3.76 5.10
C LEU A 432 -10.03 -4.82 4.83
N TYR A 433 -9.75 -5.75 3.92
CA TYR A 433 -10.61 -6.93 3.78
C TYR A 433 -10.58 -7.74 5.06
N GLY A 434 -9.42 -8.01 5.66
CA GLY A 434 -9.20 -8.78 6.89
C GLY A 434 -10.05 -8.32 8.09
N ILE A 435 -10.12 -7.03 8.33
CA ILE A 435 -10.94 -6.42 9.40
C ILE A 435 -12.41 -6.25 8.99
N GLY A 436 -12.78 -6.54 7.74
CA GLY A 436 -14.14 -6.35 7.25
C GLY A 436 -14.52 -4.87 7.16
N ALA A 437 -13.69 -4.06 6.50
CA ALA A 437 -13.97 -2.63 6.31
C ALA A 437 -15.35 -2.44 5.65
N ASP A 438 -16.15 -1.55 6.24
CA ASP A 438 -17.53 -1.26 5.87
C ASP A 438 -17.66 -0.78 4.42
N PHE A 439 -16.79 0.13 3.97
CA PHE A 439 -16.84 0.65 2.61
C PHE A 439 -16.47 -0.40 1.55
N LEU A 440 -15.83 -1.51 1.93
CA LEU A 440 -15.57 -2.64 1.02
C LEU A 440 -16.73 -3.65 0.97
N ALA A 441 -17.73 -3.52 1.84
CA ALA A 441 -18.89 -4.39 1.89
C ALA A 441 -19.89 -4.08 0.78
N GLY A 442 -20.47 -5.12 0.19
CA GLY A 442 -21.51 -5.00 -0.83
C GLY A 442 -21.03 -4.61 -2.24
N ASP A 443 -21.84 -4.94 -3.23
CA ASP A 443 -21.61 -4.53 -4.63
C ASP A 443 -22.10 -3.10 -4.92
N TYR A 444 -23.12 -2.64 -4.19
CA TYR A 444 -23.88 -1.42 -4.49
C TYR A 444 -23.17 -0.12 -4.11
N LEU A 445 -22.29 -0.13 -3.10
CA LEU A 445 -21.53 1.06 -2.72
C LEU A 445 -20.35 1.33 -3.67
N GLY A 446 -20.03 0.41 -4.57
CA GLY A 446 -18.91 0.52 -5.49
C GLY A 446 -17.53 0.53 -4.81
N GLY A 447 -17.47 0.42 -3.48
CA GLY A 447 -16.22 0.54 -2.73
C GLY A 447 -15.26 -0.62 -2.92
N TRP A 448 -15.70 -1.75 -3.49
CA TRP A 448 -14.79 -2.79 -4.00
C TRP A 448 -13.81 -2.30 -5.08
N ARG A 449 -14.06 -1.13 -5.69
CA ARG A 449 -13.15 -0.48 -6.65
C ARG A 449 -12.00 0.27 -5.97
N PHE A 450 -11.98 0.30 -4.64
CA PHE A 450 -10.92 0.95 -3.88
C PHE A 450 -9.56 0.28 -4.11
N TRP A 451 -8.55 1.10 -4.38
CA TRP A 451 -7.14 0.71 -4.38
C TRP A 451 -6.37 1.69 -3.51
N PRO A 452 -5.52 1.25 -2.56
CA PRO A 452 -4.78 2.17 -1.71
C PRO A 452 -3.86 3.09 -2.56
N PRO A 453 -3.99 4.42 -2.53
CA PRO A 453 -3.07 5.34 -3.22
C PRO A 453 -1.66 5.32 -2.60
N TYR A 454 -0.67 5.93 -3.27
CA TYR A 454 0.70 6.01 -2.75
C TYR A 454 0.74 6.72 -1.39
N ALA A 455 1.67 6.30 -0.53
CA ALA A 455 1.75 6.79 0.85
C ALA A 455 0.42 6.69 1.63
N SER A 456 -0.40 5.68 1.34
CA SER A 456 -1.56 5.38 2.17
C SER A 456 -1.12 4.90 3.56
N SER A 457 -1.88 5.28 4.58
CA SER A 457 -1.70 4.83 5.95
C SER A 457 -2.96 4.13 6.47
N LEU A 458 -2.82 2.93 7.01
CA LEU A 458 -3.83 2.28 7.84
C LEU A 458 -3.35 2.27 9.29
N VAL A 459 -4.08 2.93 10.17
CA VAL A 459 -3.72 3.16 11.56
C VAL A 459 -4.69 2.40 12.46
N PHE A 460 -4.16 1.72 13.47
CA PHE A 460 -4.90 1.22 14.62
C PHE A 460 -4.48 2.02 15.85
N GLU A 461 -5.44 2.63 16.54
CA GLU A 461 -5.22 3.37 17.79
C GLU A 461 -5.88 2.60 18.93
N LEU A 462 -5.13 2.34 20.00
CA LEU A 462 -5.71 1.94 21.28
C LEU A 462 -6.16 3.19 22.02
N VAL A 463 -7.45 3.32 22.27
CA VAL A 463 -8.03 4.50 22.90
C VAL A 463 -8.69 4.08 24.21
N ARG A 464 -8.23 4.66 25.31
CA ARG A 464 -8.86 4.50 26.62
C ARG A 464 -9.96 5.53 26.80
N ILE A 465 -11.19 5.07 26.99
CA ILE A 465 -12.39 5.88 27.17
C ILE A 465 -12.81 5.79 28.64
N PRO A 466 -13.04 6.92 29.34
CA PRO A 466 -13.59 6.89 30.68
C PRO A 466 -15.06 6.42 30.65
N GLU A 467 -15.40 5.49 31.54
CA GLU A 467 -16.77 5.01 31.75
C GLU A 467 -17.21 5.32 33.19
N ASN A 468 -18.52 5.27 33.46
CA ASN A 468 -19.06 5.58 34.79
C ASN A 468 -18.47 4.72 35.91
N GLU A 469 -18.09 3.47 35.60
CA GLU A 469 -17.54 2.49 36.55
C GLU A 469 -16.11 2.03 36.19
N GLY A 470 -15.34 2.81 35.42
CA GLY A 470 -13.97 2.46 35.08
C GLY A 470 -13.45 3.10 33.80
N CYS A 471 -12.70 2.34 33.02
CA CYS A 471 -12.27 2.72 31.69
C CYS A 471 -12.42 1.52 30.76
N SER A 472 -12.87 1.75 29.54
CA SER A 472 -12.80 0.75 28.48
C SER A 472 -11.71 1.08 27.47
N HIS A 473 -11.23 0.05 26.80
CA HIS A 473 -10.27 0.18 25.71
C HIS A 473 -10.95 -0.18 24.40
N VAL A 474 -10.90 0.75 23.46
CA VAL A 474 -11.40 0.55 22.10
C VAL A 474 -10.28 0.68 21.09
N VAL A 475 -10.44 0.01 19.96
CA VAL A 475 -9.58 0.08 18.80
C VAL A 475 -10.25 0.97 17.77
N ARG A 476 -9.63 2.13 17.51
CA ARG A 476 -10.03 3.03 16.43
C ARG A 476 -9.18 2.77 15.20
N ILE A 477 -9.82 2.61 14.05
CA ILE A 477 -9.13 2.31 12.80
C ILE A 477 -9.28 3.49 11.85
N LEU A 478 -8.16 3.97 11.29
CA LEU A 478 -8.14 5.09 10.36
C LEU A 478 -7.44 4.71 9.05
N LEU A 479 -8.05 5.02 7.91
CA LEU A 479 -7.44 4.94 6.58
C LEU A 479 -7.24 6.35 6.05
N ASN A 480 -5.98 6.74 5.85
CA ASN A 480 -5.60 8.09 5.43
C ASN A 480 -6.24 9.18 6.32
N GLY A 481 -6.27 8.92 7.63
CA GLY A 481 -6.92 9.75 8.65
C GLY A 481 -8.41 9.51 8.81
N LYS A 482 -9.11 8.94 7.82
CA LYS A 482 -10.57 8.76 7.86
C LYS A 482 -10.97 7.51 8.65
N PRO A 483 -11.99 7.57 9.53
CA PRO A 483 -12.47 6.39 10.24
C PRO A 483 -12.85 5.25 9.29
N VAL A 484 -12.50 4.02 9.68
CA VAL A 484 -12.93 2.78 9.05
C VAL A 484 -13.71 1.98 10.08
N PHE A 485 -14.92 1.57 9.72
CA PHE A 485 -15.74 0.73 10.60
C PHE A 485 -15.60 -0.73 10.18
N SER A 486 -15.61 -1.61 11.17
CA SER A 486 -15.61 -3.06 10.94
C SER A 486 -17.05 -3.57 10.92
N VAL A 487 -17.37 -4.42 9.95
CA VAL A 487 -18.65 -5.14 9.88
C VAL A 487 -18.41 -6.65 9.90
N HIS A 488 -19.38 -7.41 10.38
CA HIS A 488 -19.26 -8.87 10.46
C HIS A 488 -19.15 -9.50 9.06
N LYS A 489 -18.14 -10.35 8.88
CA LYS A 489 -17.97 -11.18 7.68
C LYS A 489 -18.83 -12.43 7.74
N ASN A 490 -20.09 -12.29 7.41
CA ASN A 490 -21.01 -13.40 7.15
C ASN A 490 -21.29 -13.49 5.64
N GLU A 491 -22.17 -14.42 5.25
CA GLU A 491 -22.62 -14.54 3.85
C GLU A 491 -23.16 -13.23 3.28
N HIS A 492 -23.66 -12.32 4.14
CA HIS A 492 -24.20 -11.03 3.74
C HIS A 492 -23.16 -9.91 3.60
N TYR A 493 -21.89 -10.12 3.96
CA TYR A 493 -20.83 -9.10 3.79
C TYR A 493 -20.67 -8.70 2.33
N TRP A 494 -20.67 -9.71 1.46
CA TRP A 494 -20.58 -9.49 0.02
C TRP A 494 -21.86 -8.91 -0.58
N ALA A 495 -22.98 -9.11 0.11
CA ALA A 495 -24.28 -8.49 -0.17
C ALA A 495 -24.46 -7.14 0.56
N GLY A 496 -23.46 -6.64 1.28
CA GLY A 496 -23.39 -5.35 1.97
C GLY A 496 -24.35 -5.12 3.14
N LYS A 497 -25.07 -6.15 3.59
CA LYS A 497 -26.04 -6.07 4.71
C LYS A 497 -25.46 -6.66 5.99
N SER A 498 -24.20 -6.35 6.28
CA SER A 498 -23.55 -6.83 7.50
C SER A 498 -23.76 -5.87 8.66
N PRO A 499 -24.14 -6.36 9.85
CA PRO A 499 -24.16 -5.54 11.04
C PRO A 499 -22.74 -5.08 11.41
N PRO A 500 -22.58 -3.91 12.06
CA PRO A 500 -21.31 -3.47 12.64
C PRO A 500 -20.74 -4.55 13.56
N ALA A 501 -19.42 -4.75 13.51
CA ALA A 501 -18.71 -5.64 14.41
C ALA A 501 -18.32 -4.94 15.73
N GLY A 502 -18.17 -3.62 15.69
CA GLY A 502 -17.86 -2.81 16.88
C GLY A 502 -19.08 -2.63 17.76
N ARG A 503 -18.94 -3.04 19.03
CA ARG A 503 -19.94 -2.80 20.08
C ARG A 503 -19.64 -1.57 20.93
N GLY A 504 -18.46 -0.95 20.74
CA GLY A 504 -18.04 0.22 21.48
C GLY A 504 -18.68 1.52 21.00
N PRO A 505 -18.36 2.65 21.67
CA PRO A 505 -18.82 3.98 21.28
C PRO A 505 -18.54 4.26 19.80
N PHE A 506 -19.52 4.84 19.10
CA PHE A 506 -19.44 5.14 17.67
C PHE A 506 -19.09 3.92 16.79
N GLN A 507 -19.48 2.70 17.20
CA GLN A 507 -19.19 1.46 16.47
C GLN A 507 -17.69 1.14 16.40
N MET A 508 -16.87 1.68 17.31
CA MET A 508 -15.50 1.22 17.49
C MET A 508 -15.47 -0.21 18.04
N LEU A 509 -14.40 -0.95 17.75
CA LEU A 509 -14.21 -2.30 18.30
C LEU A 509 -13.70 -2.17 19.74
N TYR A 510 -14.24 -2.94 20.68
CA TYR A 510 -13.48 -3.19 21.91
C TYR A 510 -12.22 -4.01 21.57
N ALA A 511 -11.21 -4.00 22.44
CA ALA A 511 -10.00 -4.81 22.25
C ALA A 511 -10.34 -6.31 22.05
N GLU A 512 -11.33 -6.80 22.79
CA GLU A 512 -11.84 -8.18 22.70
C GLU A 512 -12.60 -8.44 21.39
N ASP A 513 -13.34 -7.44 20.88
CA ASP A 513 -13.99 -7.53 19.57
C ASP A 513 -12.93 -7.63 18.46
N PHE A 514 -11.85 -6.85 18.56
CA PHE A 514 -10.73 -6.93 17.62
C PHE A 514 -10.05 -8.30 17.67
N ASN A 515 -9.75 -8.83 18.86
CA ASN A 515 -9.21 -10.19 19.02
C ASN A 515 -10.15 -11.25 18.43
N THR A 516 -11.46 -11.08 18.58
CA THR A 516 -12.46 -11.97 17.98
C THR A 516 -12.42 -11.93 16.45
N VAL A 517 -12.29 -10.75 15.85
CA VAL A 517 -12.12 -10.58 14.40
C VAL A 517 -10.87 -11.32 13.91
N VAL A 518 -9.73 -11.14 14.58
CA VAL A 518 -8.47 -11.81 14.21
C VAL A 518 -8.58 -13.33 14.37
N SER A 519 -9.12 -13.80 15.50
CA SER A 519 -9.25 -15.23 15.78
C SER A 519 -10.18 -15.94 14.78
N ASN A 520 -11.26 -15.27 14.37
CA ASN A 520 -12.14 -15.82 13.33
C ASN A 520 -11.43 -15.91 11.98
N LEU A 521 -10.58 -14.93 11.65
CA LEU A 521 -9.78 -14.97 10.44
C LEU A 521 -8.77 -16.12 10.46
N GLU A 522 -8.08 -16.37 11.57
CA GLU A 522 -7.15 -17.50 11.72
C GLU A 522 -7.83 -18.85 11.58
N LYS A 523 -9.00 -19.03 12.23
CA LYS A 523 -9.83 -20.23 12.10
C LYS A 523 -10.22 -20.48 10.64
N ALA A 524 -10.58 -19.43 9.91
CA ALA A 524 -10.93 -19.50 8.49
C ALA A 524 -9.73 -19.92 7.61
N GLY A 525 -8.51 -19.66 8.06
CA GLY A 525 -7.27 -20.15 7.46
C GLY A 525 -6.95 -21.62 7.71
N GLY A 526 -7.76 -22.34 8.49
CA GLY A 526 -7.47 -23.72 8.89
C GLY A 526 -6.31 -23.84 9.88
N ARG A 527 -5.83 -22.74 10.47
CA ARG A 527 -4.86 -22.79 11.57
C ARG A 527 -5.60 -23.33 12.79
N LYS A 528 -5.26 -24.55 13.20
CA LYS A 528 -5.73 -25.09 14.48
C LYS A 528 -5.22 -24.14 15.57
N ASN A 529 -6.13 -23.64 16.41
CA ASN A 529 -5.79 -22.80 17.56
C ASN A 529 -4.71 -23.51 18.38
N TYR A 530 -3.47 -23.04 18.32
CA TYR A 530 -2.39 -23.50 19.21
C TYR A 530 -2.53 -22.93 20.64
N MET A 531 -3.52 -22.06 20.88
CA MET A 531 -3.74 -21.35 22.15
C MET A 531 -4.41 -22.16 23.27
N SER A 532 -4.14 -23.46 23.40
CA SER A 532 -4.65 -24.19 24.58
C SER A 532 -3.75 -25.33 25.06
N LYS A 533 -2.43 -25.15 25.01
CA LYS A 533 -1.57 -25.86 25.98
C LYS A 533 -1.21 -24.89 27.09
N GLU A 534 -1.88 -25.09 28.22
CA GLU A 534 -1.51 -24.55 29.53
C GLU A 534 -0.13 -25.10 29.92
N ASP A 535 0.94 -24.51 29.40
CA ASP A 535 2.30 -24.81 29.86
C ASP A 535 2.84 -23.62 30.67
N GLY A 536 2.60 -23.67 31.99
CA GLY A 536 3.47 -23.13 33.06
C GLY A 536 3.60 -21.60 33.23
N PRO A 537 3.85 -21.12 34.46
CA PRO A 537 4.03 -19.70 34.74
C PRO A 537 5.43 -19.22 34.30
N HIS A 538 5.43 -18.15 33.49
CA HIS A 538 6.57 -17.26 33.23
C HIS A 538 7.82 -17.86 32.57
N GLY A 539 7.68 -18.30 31.32
CA GLY A 539 8.76 -18.18 30.33
C GLY A 539 8.41 -17.04 29.38
N THR A 540 9.29 -16.04 29.24
CA THR A 540 9.24 -15.10 28.11
C THR A 540 9.10 -15.91 26.83
N SER A 541 7.97 -15.80 26.13
CA SER A 541 7.71 -16.58 24.92
C SER A 541 8.73 -16.22 23.86
N ASP A 542 9.72 -17.09 23.70
CA ASP A 542 10.64 -17.05 22.60
C ASP A 542 9.84 -17.37 21.32
N MET A 543 9.65 -16.35 20.49
CA MET A 543 9.00 -16.49 19.19
C MET A 543 9.83 -17.32 18.19
N SER A 544 11.02 -17.82 18.56
CA SER A 544 11.81 -18.76 17.75
C SER A 544 11.08 -20.06 17.41
N SER A 545 10.03 -20.43 18.16
CA SER A 545 9.19 -21.60 17.85
C SER A 545 8.23 -21.40 16.67
N TRP A 546 8.16 -20.20 16.08
CA TRP A 546 7.42 -19.94 14.84
C TRP A 546 8.23 -20.22 13.56
N THR A 547 9.51 -20.58 13.68
CA THR A 547 10.38 -20.93 12.56
C THR A 547 10.73 -22.42 12.62
N GLY A 548 9.95 -23.22 11.89
CA GLY A 548 10.35 -24.57 11.48
C GLY A 548 11.38 -24.55 10.36
#